data_AF-H9FIM3-F1
#
_entry.id   AF-H9FIM3-F1
#
_cell.length_a   1.000
_cell.length_b   1.000
_cell.length_c   1.000
_cell.angle_alpha   90.00
_cell.angle_beta   90.00
_cell.angle_gamma   90.00
#
_symmetry.space_group_name_H-M   'P 1'
#
loop_
_entity.id
_entity.type
_entity.pdbx_description
1 polymer ?
#
loop_
_entity_poly.entity_id
_entity_poly.type
_entity_poly.pdbx_seq_one_letter_code
_entity_poly.pdbx_strand_id
1 'polypeptide(L)'
;GITKASVSITFDNSDKKQSPLGFEVHDEITVTRQVVIGGRNKYLINGVNANNTRVQDLFCSVGLNVNNPHFLIMQGRITKVLNMKPPEILSMIEEAAGTRMYEYKKIAAQKTIEKKEAKLKEIKTILEEEITPTIQKLKEERSSYLEYQKVMREIEHLSRLYIAYQFLLAEDTKARSAEELKEMQDKIIKLQEELSENDKKIKALNHEIEELEKRKDKEIGGILRSLEDALAEAQRVNTKSQSAFDLKKKNLACEESKRKELEKNMIEDSKTLAAKEKEVKKITDGLHALQEASNKD
;
A
#
# COMPACT_ATOMS: atom_id res chain seq x y z
N GLY A 1 -1.76 -44.64 88.97
CA GLY A 1 -0.29 -44.80 89.06
C GLY A 1 0.37 -43.45 89.16
N ILE A 2 1.59 -43.37 89.71
CA ILE A 2 2.39 -42.14 89.75
C ILE A 2 2.74 -41.74 88.31
N THR A 3 2.33 -40.56 87.88
CA THR A 3 2.51 -40.09 86.48
C THR A 3 3.63 -39.06 86.31
N LYS A 4 4.17 -38.54 87.42
CA LYS A 4 5.21 -37.51 87.46
C LYS A 4 6.12 -37.70 88.67
N ALA A 5 7.41 -37.48 88.48
CA ALA A 5 8.40 -37.35 89.55
C ALA A 5 9.09 -35.98 89.43
N SER A 6 9.37 -35.34 90.56
CA SER A 6 10.11 -34.07 90.61
C SER A 6 11.19 -34.14 91.67
N VAL A 7 12.39 -33.69 91.32
CA VAL A 7 13.53 -33.55 92.23
C VAL A 7 13.92 -32.09 92.24
N SER A 8 13.99 -31.50 93.43
CA SER A 8 14.45 -30.12 93.65
C SER A 8 15.68 -30.16 94.54
N ILE A 9 16.68 -29.36 94.19
CA ILE A 9 17.85 -29.11 95.02
C ILE A 9 17.94 -27.61 95.25
N THR A 10 18.03 -27.21 96.51
CA THR A 10 18.23 -25.82 96.92
C THR A 10 19.68 -25.63 97.32
N PHE A 11 20.32 -24.66 96.69
CA PHE A 11 21.71 -24.27 96.95
C PHE A 11 21.71 -22.95 97.72
N ASP A 12 22.55 -22.88 98.75
CA ASP A 12 22.90 -21.63 99.41
C ASP A 12 23.74 -20.77 98.45
N ASN A 13 23.30 -19.54 98.21
CA ASN A 13 23.95 -18.56 97.35
C ASN A 13 24.31 -17.28 98.14
N SER A 14 24.71 -17.45 99.41
CA SER A 14 25.17 -16.36 100.28
C SER A 14 26.48 -15.71 99.79
N ASP A 15 27.42 -16.47 99.22
CA ASP A 15 28.64 -15.92 98.62
C ASP A 15 28.39 -15.39 97.20
N LYS A 16 28.16 -14.08 97.11
CA LYS A 16 27.86 -13.40 95.83
C LYS A 16 29.00 -13.45 94.82
N LYS A 17 30.25 -13.68 95.25
CA LYS A 17 31.39 -13.78 94.33
C LYS A 17 31.38 -15.10 93.54
N GLN A 18 30.74 -16.12 94.08
CA GLN A 18 30.57 -17.44 93.45
C GLN A 18 29.19 -17.62 92.83
N SER A 19 28.34 -16.59 92.88
CA SER A 19 26.99 -16.66 92.31
C SER A 19 27.05 -16.84 90.79
N PRO A 20 26.16 -17.68 90.23
CA PRO A 20 25.98 -17.75 88.79
C PRO A 20 25.54 -16.40 88.22
N LEU A 21 26.01 -16.08 86.99
CA LEU A 21 25.67 -14.84 86.30
C LEU A 21 24.14 -14.66 86.15
N GLY A 22 23.63 -13.55 86.70
CA GLY A 22 22.22 -13.20 86.69
C GLY A 22 21.40 -13.70 87.88
N PHE A 23 22.04 -14.33 88.88
CA PHE A 23 21.40 -14.80 90.12
C PHE A 23 21.98 -14.19 91.40
N GLU A 24 22.80 -13.14 91.27
CA GLU A 24 23.48 -12.44 92.39
C GLU A 24 22.51 -11.86 93.43
N VAL A 25 21.30 -11.49 93.01
CA VAL A 25 20.26 -10.90 93.87
C VAL A 25 19.59 -11.94 94.77
N HIS A 26 19.71 -13.23 94.45
CA HIS A 26 19.04 -14.30 95.20
C HIS A 26 19.99 -14.91 96.23
N ASP A 27 19.54 -15.04 97.49
CA ASP A 27 20.30 -15.71 98.55
C ASP A 27 20.22 -17.24 98.48
N GLU A 28 19.22 -17.78 97.78
CA GLU A 28 19.08 -19.20 97.52
C GLU A 28 18.72 -19.46 96.05
N ILE A 29 19.23 -20.56 95.51
CA ILE A 29 18.92 -20.99 94.14
C ILE A 29 18.35 -22.41 94.19
N THR A 30 17.09 -22.57 93.79
CA THR A 30 16.43 -23.87 93.69
C THR A 30 16.38 -24.33 92.23
N VAL A 31 17.00 -25.48 91.94
CA VAL A 31 16.94 -26.13 90.63
C VAL A 31 16.05 -27.36 90.72
N THR A 32 14.99 -27.40 89.91
CA THR A 32 14.03 -28.51 89.87
C THR A 32 14.04 -29.20 88.52
N ARG A 33 14.17 -30.53 88.52
CA ARG A 33 13.92 -31.37 87.34
C ARG A 33 12.63 -32.15 87.53
N GLN A 34 11.74 -32.07 86.54
CA GLN A 34 10.49 -32.83 86.52
C GLN A 34 10.48 -33.80 85.34
N VAL A 35 10.18 -35.06 85.64
CA VAL A 35 10.05 -36.15 84.68
C VAL A 35 8.60 -36.62 84.69
N VAL A 36 7.98 -36.70 83.51
CA VAL A 36 6.58 -37.11 83.32
C VAL A 36 6.56 -38.34 82.44
N ILE A 37 5.77 -39.36 82.79
CA ILE A 37 5.64 -40.57 81.98
C ILE A 37 5.01 -40.20 80.62
N GLY A 38 5.70 -40.52 79.53
CA GLY A 38 5.29 -40.16 78.17
C GLY A 38 5.47 -38.67 77.81
N GLY A 39 6.09 -37.87 78.68
CA GLY A 39 6.33 -36.44 78.47
C GLY A 39 7.81 -36.08 78.33
N ARG A 40 8.09 -34.81 77.99
CA ARG A 40 9.45 -34.26 77.99
C ARG A 40 9.88 -33.84 79.39
N ASN A 41 11.18 -33.97 79.67
CA ASN A 41 11.81 -33.44 80.89
C ASN A 41 11.63 -31.92 80.95
N LYS A 42 11.17 -31.41 82.10
CA LYS A 42 11.10 -29.96 82.38
C LYS A 42 12.13 -29.59 83.42
N TYR A 43 12.83 -28.48 83.19
CA TYR A 43 13.75 -27.91 84.16
C TYR A 43 13.23 -26.56 84.62
N LEU A 44 13.35 -26.29 85.92
CA LEU A 44 13.00 -25.01 86.50
C LEU A 44 14.18 -24.48 87.34
N ILE A 45 14.42 -23.18 87.26
CA ILE A 45 15.34 -22.46 88.13
C ILE A 45 14.49 -21.43 88.89
N ASN A 46 14.47 -21.50 90.22
CA ASN A 46 13.61 -20.68 91.09
C ASN A 46 12.13 -20.69 90.65
N GLY A 47 11.64 -21.85 90.20
CA GLY A 47 10.26 -22.01 89.73
C GLY A 47 9.98 -21.53 88.29
N VAL A 48 10.96 -20.91 87.61
CA VAL A 48 10.83 -20.46 86.22
C VAL A 48 11.34 -21.55 85.26
N ASN A 49 10.57 -21.86 84.21
CA ASN A 49 10.98 -22.83 83.20
C ASN A 49 12.29 -22.39 82.52
N ALA A 50 13.25 -23.31 82.46
CA ALA A 50 14.53 -23.12 81.82
C ALA A 50 14.82 -24.26 80.83
N ASN A 51 15.55 -23.93 79.77
CA ASN A 51 16.07 -24.94 78.83
C ASN A 51 17.20 -25.73 79.49
N ASN A 52 17.40 -26.98 79.05
CA ASN A 52 18.48 -27.83 79.56
C ASN A 52 19.86 -27.14 79.40
N THR A 53 20.10 -26.49 78.27
CA THR A 53 21.34 -25.72 78.03
C THR A 53 21.52 -24.60 79.05
N ARG A 54 20.46 -23.89 79.43
CA ARG A 54 20.54 -22.80 80.41
C ARG A 54 20.89 -23.32 81.81
N VAL A 55 20.34 -24.47 82.20
CA VAL A 55 20.69 -25.15 83.46
C VAL A 55 22.14 -25.65 83.43
N GLN A 56 22.57 -26.21 82.30
CA GLN A 56 23.96 -26.64 82.11
C GLN A 56 24.93 -25.46 82.18
N ASP A 57 24.62 -24.33 81.54
CA ASP A 57 25.41 -23.10 81.59
C ASP A 57 25.48 -22.53 83.02
N LEU A 58 24.36 -22.58 83.76
CA LEU A 58 24.30 -22.17 85.17
C LEU A 58 25.32 -22.97 85.99
N PHE A 59 25.26 -24.30 85.93
CA PHE A 59 26.18 -25.16 86.67
C PHE A 59 27.63 -25.04 86.20
N CYS A 60 27.86 -24.89 84.89
CA CYS A 60 29.20 -24.61 84.37
C CYS A 60 29.77 -23.28 84.89
N SER A 61 28.94 -22.24 85.08
CA SER A 61 29.40 -20.94 85.58
C SER A 61 29.90 -20.97 87.02
N VAL A 62 29.42 -21.92 87.83
CA VAL A 62 29.86 -22.14 89.21
C VAL A 62 30.85 -23.32 89.33
N GLY A 63 31.42 -23.77 88.22
CA GLY A 63 32.39 -24.88 88.19
C GLY A 63 31.80 -26.27 88.39
N LEU A 64 30.46 -26.40 88.47
CA LEU A 64 29.75 -27.66 88.70
C LEU A 64 29.40 -28.36 87.39
N ASN A 65 30.38 -28.71 86.55
CA ASN A 65 30.07 -29.41 85.31
C ASN A 65 29.82 -30.91 85.57
N VAL A 66 28.60 -31.38 85.33
CA VAL A 66 28.16 -32.78 85.50
C VAL A 66 28.98 -33.77 84.64
N ASN A 67 29.61 -33.29 83.57
CA ASN A 67 30.47 -34.12 82.72
C ASN A 67 31.93 -34.19 83.22
N ASN A 68 32.29 -33.37 84.22
CA ASN A 68 33.63 -33.31 84.79
C ASN A 68 33.92 -34.52 85.70
N PRO A 69 35.05 -35.22 85.53
CA PRO A 69 35.46 -36.30 86.42
C PRO A 69 35.83 -35.88 87.84
N HIS A 70 36.15 -34.61 88.11
CA HIS A 70 36.47 -34.10 89.45
C HIS A 70 35.24 -33.84 90.32
N PHE A 71 34.05 -33.72 89.71
CA PHE A 71 32.83 -33.35 90.44
C PHE A 71 31.98 -34.57 90.84
N LEU A 72 31.84 -35.57 89.97
CA LEU A 72 31.02 -36.76 90.23
C LEU A 72 31.80 -38.06 89.98
N ILE A 73 32.10 -38.79 91.05
CA ILE A 73 32.79 -40.09 90.98
C ILE A 73 31.75 -41.21 90.97
N MET A 74 31.42 -41.70 89.77
CA MET A 74 30.60 -42.90 89.60
C MET A 74 31.46 -44.18 89.60
N GLN A 75 30.87 -45.32 89.96
CA GLN A 75 31.55 -46.61 89.87
C GLN A 75 32.07 -46.86 88.43
N GLY A 76 33.31 -47.32 88.29
CA GLY A 76 33.97 -47.54 87.00
C GLY A 76 34.58 -46.30 86.34
N ARG A 77 34.44 -45.11 86.93
CA ARG A 77 35.00 -43.86 86.38
C ARG A 77 36.54 -43.86 86.37
N ILE A 78 37.19 -44.48 87.37
CA ILE A 78 38.66 -44.56 87.45
C ILE A 78 39.25 -45.32 86.25
N THR A 79 38.65 -46.46 85.87
CA THR A 79 39.06 -47.25 84.71
C THR A 79 38.84 -46.49 83.40
N LYS A 80 37.82 -45.62 83.33
CA LYS A 80 37.59 -44.75 82.18
C LYS A 80 38.69 -43.71 82.05
N VAL A 81 39.06 -43.02 83.14
CA VAL A 81 40.13 -42.01 83.15
C VAL A 81 41.47 -42.62 82.71
N LEU A 82 41.80 -43.82 83.19
CA LEU A 82 43.02 -44.55 82.81
C LEU A 82 43.09 -44.90 81.32
N ASN A 83 41.94 -45.05 80.65
CA ASN A 83 41.84 -45.42 79.24
C ASN A 83 41.46 -44.25 78.31
N MET A 84 41.47 -43.00 78.80
CA MET A 84 41.07 -41.85 77.98
C MET A 84 42.09 -41.57 76.86
N LYS A 85 41.57 -41.18 75.70
CA LYS A 85 42.42 -40.75 74.58
C LYS A 85 42.97 -39.34 74.81
N PRO A 86 44.09 -38.94 74.18
CA PRO A 86 44.67 -37.60 74.34
C PRO A 86 43.68 -36.43 74.16
N PRO A 87 42.73 -36.43 73.20
CA PRO A 87 41.73 -35.37 73.09
C PRO A 87 40.75 -35.31 74.27
N GLU A 88 40.44 -36.45 74.87
CA GLU A 88 39.55 -36.55 76.04
C GLU A 88 40.26 -36.04 77.30
N ILE A 89 41.57 -36.34 77.42
CA ILE A 89 42.43 -35.81 78.49
C ILE A 89 42.57 -34.29 78.34
N LEU A 90 42.85 -33.78 77.14
CA LEU A 90 42.92 -32.34 76.88
C LEU A 90 41.60 -31.67 77.23
N SER A 91 40.49 -32.23 76.78
CA SER A 91 39.16 -31.73 77.10
C SER A 91 38.86 -31.73 78.60
N MET A 92 39.43 -32.65 79.38
CA MET A 92 39.35 -32.68 80.84
C MET A 92 40.19 -31.56 81.47
N ILE A 93 41.42 -31.35 80.98
CA ILE A 93 42.33 -30.30 81.46
C ILE A 93 41.78 -28.91 81.15
N GLU A 94 41.27 -28.67 79.95
CA GLU A 94 40.64 -27.41 79.54
C GLU A 94 39.40 -27.07 80.38
N GLU A 95 38.70 -28.11 80.84
CA GLU A 95 37.55 -27.94 81.71
C GLU A 95 37.97 -27.62 83.15
N ALA A 96 39.01 -28.27 83.66
CA ALA A 96 39.60 -27.95 84.96
C ALA A 96 40.21 -26.55 84.97
N ALA A 97 40.77 -26.09 83.85
CA ALA A 97 41.28 -24.73 83.67
C ALA A 97 40.17 -23.69 83.37
N GLY A 98 38.92 -24.12 83.19
CA GLY A 98 37.80 -23.24 82.87
C GLY A 98 37.82 -22.63 81.44
N THR A 99 38.76 -23.02 80.59
CA THR A 99 38.94 -22.45 79.23
C THR A 99 37.97 -23.05 78.20
N ARG A 100 37.39 -24.22 78.49
CA ARG A 100 36.48 -24.94 77.59
C ARG A 100 35.28 -24.10 77.11
N MET A 101 34.66 -23.33 78.00
CA MET A 101 33.48 -22.52 77.65
C MET A 101 33.83 -21.39 76.68
N TYR A 102 35.01 -20.80 76.86
CA TYR A 102 35.51 -19.74 75.98
C TYR A 102 35.81 -20.29 74.58
N GLU A 103 36.55 -21.40 74.47
CA GLU A 103 36.88 -22.00 73.17
C GLU A 103 35.62 -22.45 72.42
N TYR A 104 34.62 -23.02 73.13
CA TYR A 104 33.34 -23.36 72.51
C TYR A 104 32.63 -22.14 71.93
N LYS A 105 32.52 -21.04 72.70
CA LYS A 105 31.89 -19.80 72.24
C LYS A 105 32.65 -19.18 71.07
N LYS A 106 33.98 -19.19 71.11
CA LYS A 106 34.85 -18.69 70.03
C LYS A 106 34.62 -19.45 68.73
N ILE A 107 34.61 -20.79 68.77
CA ILE A 107 34.36 -21.63 67.58
C ILE A 107 32.94 -21.40 67.05
N ALA A 108 31.94 -21.30 67.93
CA ALA A 108 30.57 -21.03 67.52
C ALA A 108 30.42 -19.64 66.87
N ALA A 109 31.07 -18.61 67.41
CA ALA A 109 31.11 -17.28 66.84
C ALA A 109 31.80 -17.27 65.47
N GLN A 110 32.95 -17.95 65.35
CA GLN A 110 33.71 -18.05 64.10
C GLN A 110 32.87 -18.70 62.99
N LYS A 111 32.22 -19.83 63.28
CA LYS A 111 31.29 -20.48 62.34
C LYS A 111 30.13 -19.58 61.94
N THR A 112 29.66 -18.73 62.85
CA THR A 112 28.58 -17.78 62.56
C THR A 112 29.06 -16.67 61.62
N ILE A 113 30.26 -16.14 61.85
CA ILE A 113 30.89 -15.13 61.00
C ILE A 113 31.11 -15.68 59.59
N GLU A 114 31.70 -16.86 59.48
CA GLU A 114 31.97 -17.52 58.20
C GLU A 114 30.69 -17.72 57.37
N LYS A 115 29.59 -18.17 57.99
CA LYS A 115 28.29 -18.28 57.32
C LYS A 115 27.75 -16.93 56.84
N LYS A 116 27.92 -15.88 57.64
CA LYS A 116 27.47 -14.52 57.27
C LYS A 116 28.31 -13.94 56.14
N GLU A 117 29.62 -14.15 56.16
CA GLU A 117 30.53 -13.74 55.09
C GLU A 117 30.22 -14.46 53.78
N ALA A 118 29.95 -15.76 53.83
CA ALA A 118 29.51 -16.53 52.65
C ALA A 118 28.21 -15.96 52.07
N LYS A 119 27.22 -15.63 52.91
CA LYS A 119 25.96 -15.02 52.46
C LYS A 119 26.15 -13.61 51.90
N LEU A 120 27.03 -12.81 52.51
CA LEU A 120 27.37 -11.49 52.00
C LEU A 120 28.01 -11.59 50.61
N LYS A 121 28.90 -12.56 50.41
CA LYS A 121 29.54 -12.79 49.10
C LYS A 121 28.51 -13.15 48.04
N GLU A 122 27.57 -14.05 48.35
CA GLU A 122 26.47 -14.41 47.45
C GLU A 122 25.62 -13.17 47.06
N ILE A 123 25.28 -12.31 48.03
CA ILE A 123 24.53 -11.09 47.76
C ILE A 123 25.32 -10.13 46.85
N LYS A 124 26.63 -9.98 47.09
CA LYS A 124 27.49 -9.14 46.23
C LYS A 124 27.55 -9.68 44.81
N THR A 125 27.69 -11.00 44.65
CA THR A 125 27.68 -11.63 43.32
C THR A 125 26.38 -11.35 42.58
N ILE A 126 25.21 -11.51 43.22
CA ILE A 126 23.91 -11.18 42.59
C ILE A 126 23.83 -9.70 42.21
N LEU A 127 24.32 -8.80 43.08
CA LEU A 127 24.31 -7.36 42.81
C LEU A 127 25.18 -6.99 41.60
N GLU A 128 26.35 -7.61 41.48
CA GLU A 128 27.32 -7.35 40.42
C GLU A 128 26.92 -8.02 39.09
N GLU A 129 26.46 -9.27 39.13
CA GLU A 129 26.18 -10.07 37.93
C GLU A 129 24.78 -9.83 37.35
N GLU A 130 23.77 -9.50 38.17
CA GLU A 130 22.39 -9.36 37.69
C GLU A 130 21.89 -7.91 37.74
N ILE A 131 22.02 -7.26 38.90
CA ILE A 131 21.38 -5.96 39.12
C ILE A 131 22.13 -4.85 38.36
N THR A 132 23.45 -4.79 38.50
CA THR A 132 24.29 -3.76 37.85
C THR A 132 24.16 -3.76 36.32
N PRO A 133 24.29 -4.90 35.61
CA PRO A 133 24.13 -4.91 34.15
C PRO A 133 22.70 -4.62 33.71
N THR A 134 21.69 -5.06 34.47
CA THR A 134 20.29 -4.70 34.18
C THR A 134 20.08 -3.19 34.26
N ILE A 135 20.63 -2.52 35.28
CA ILE A 135 20.59 -1.06 35.40
C ILE A 135 21.30 -0.39 34.22
N GLN A 136 22.45 -0.93 33.78
CA GLN A 136 23.19 -0.38 32.66
C GLN A 136 22.40 -0.49 31.35
N LYS A 137 21.79 -1.65 31.07
CA LYS A 137 20.89 -1.84 29.92
C LYS A 137 19.72 -0.87 29.95
N LEU A 138 19.06 -0.69 31.10
CA LEU A 138 17.95 0.27 31.23
C LEU A 138 18.39 1.72 30.98
N LYS A 139 19.63 2.09 31.33
CA LYS A 139 20.17 3.42 30.99
C LYS A 139 20.37 3.59 29.48
N GLU A 140 20.88 2.57 28.80
CA GLU A 140 21.07 2.56 27.34
C GLU A 140 19.73 2.62 26.60
N GLU A 141 18.75 1.85 27.04
CA GLU A 141 17.37 1.89 26.52
C GLU A 141 16.74 3.27 26.72
N ARG A 142 16.89 3.86 27.91
CA ARG A 142 16.42 5.23 28.18
C ARG A 142 17.09 6.24 27.24
N SER A 143 18.39 6.14 27.03
CA SER A 143 19.12 7.04 26.12
C SER A 143 18.59 6.91 24.69
N SER A 144 18.39 5.68 24.23
CA SER A 144 17.84 5.39 22.89
C SER A 144 16.42 5.93 22.73
N TYR A 145 15.58 5.80 23.77
CA TYR A 145 14.23 6.33 23.78
C TYR A 145 14.20 7.87 23.73
N LEU A 146 15.12 8.55 24.43
CA LEU A 146 15.21 10.00 24.36
C LEU A 146 15.60 10.49 22.96
N GLU A 147 16.52 9.81 22.30
CA GLU A 147 16.88 10.13 20.90
C GLU A 147 15.71 9.88 19.96
N TYR A 148 15.01 8.74 20.12
CA TYR A 148 13.78 8.46 19.37
C TYR A 148 12.73 9.57 19.55
N GLN A 149 12.52 10.04 20.78
CA GLN A 149 11.55 11.11 21.05
C GLN A 149 11.97 12.44 20.41
N LYS A 150 13.27 12.72 20.33
CA LYS A 150 13.80 13.91 19.63
C LYS A 150 13.55 13.80 18.13
N VAL A 151 13.88 12.65 17.52
CA VAL A 151 13.64 12.39 16.10
C VAL A 151 12.15 12.47 15.76
N MET A 152 11.27 11.90 16.61
CA MET A 152 9.83 11.97 16.40
C MET A 152 9.29 13.41 16.43
N ARG A 153 9.80 14.25 17.33
CA ARG A 153 9.46 15.67 17.36
C ARG A 153 9.90 16.39 16.09
N GLU A 154 11.07 16.06 15.57
CA GLU A 154 11.58 16.63 14.31
C GLU A 154 10.73 16.18 13.11
N ILE A 155 10.38 14.89 13.04
CA ILE A 155 9.50 14.36 11.99
C ILE A 155 8.14 15.04 12.03
N GLU A 156 7.55 15.22 13.21
CA GLU A 156 6.27 15.90 13.36
C GLU A 156 6.36 17.36 12.89
N HIS A 157 7.43 18.07 13.26
CA HIS A 157 7.67 19.44 12.82
C HIS A 157 7.81 19.54 11.29
N LEU A 158 8.66 18.71 10.70
CA LEU A 158 8.88 18.66 9.24
C LEU A 158 7.63 18.23 8.48
N SER A 159 6.85 17.29 9.02
CA SER A 159 5.59 16.85 8.42
C SER A 159 4.57 17.99 8.37
N ARG A 160 4.44 18.76 9.45
CA ARG A 160 3.57 19.95 9.48
C ARG A 160 4.01 20.99 8.44
N LEU A 161 5.31 21.23 8.32
CA LEU A 161 5.87 22.16 7.35
C LEU A 161 5.63 21.68 5.90
N TYR A 162 5.81 20.39 5.65
CA TYR A 162 5.53 19.78 4.35
C TYR A 162 4.06 19.89 3.96
N ILE A 163 3.14 19.62 4.89
CA ILE A 163 1.69 19.76 4.66
C ILE A 163 1.35 21.23 4.35
N ALA A 164 1.91 22.18 5.09
CA ALA A 164 1.71 23.61 4.83
C ALA A 164 2.23 24.03 3.45
N TYR A 165 3.39 23.52 3.03
CA TYR A 165 3.95 23.76 1.71
C TYR A 165 3.08 23.17 0.59
N GLN A 166 2.59 21.95 0.76
CA GLN A 166 1.66 21.32 -0.18
C GLN A 166 0.35 22.12 -0.31
N PHE A 167 -0.18 22.64 0.80
CA PHE A 167 -1.35 23.50 0.78
C PHE A 167 -1.10 24.79 -0.01
N LEU A 168 0.06 25.43 0.18
CA LEU A 168 0.43 26.63 -0.58
C LEU A 168 0.53 26.36 -2.09
N LEU A 169 1.16 25.25 -2.49
CA LEU A 169 1.25 24.83 -3.89
C LEU A 169 -0.13 24.55 -4.49
N ALA A 170 -1.03 23.93 -3.73
CA ALA A 170 -2.40 23.68 -4.17
C ALA A 170 -3.18 24.98 -4.38
N GLU A 171 -3.03 25.98 -3.50
CA GLU A 171 -3.65 27.30 -3.70
C GLU A 171 -3.05 28.05 -4.89
N ASP A 172 -1.74 28.00 -5.11
CA ASP A 172 -1.10 28.59 -6.32
C ASP A 172 -1.61 27.93 -7.61
N THR A 173 -1.68 26.60 -7.62
CA THR A 173 -2.19 25.83 -8.75
C THR A 173 -3.65 26.18 -9.04
N LYS A 174 -4.48 26.26 -7.99
CA LYS A 174 -5.88 26.67 -8.10
C LYS A 174 -6.02 28.09 -8.65
N ALA A 175 -5.19 29.03 -8.19
CA ALA A 175 -5.19 30.40 -8.70
C ALA A 175 -4.83 30.44 -10.19
N ARG A 176 -3.77 29.72 -10.59
CA ARG A 176 -3.38 29.60 -12.01
C ARG A 176 -4.46 28.98 -12.87
N SER A 177 -5.05 27.86 -12.43
CA SER A 177 -6.15 27.23 -13.17
C SER A 177 -7.38 28.12 -13.26
N ALA A 178 -7.66 28.95 -12.25
CA ALA A 178 -8.74 29.93 -12.31
C ALA A 178 -8.46 31.04 -13.33
N GLU A 179 -7.22 31.52 -13.41
CA GLU A 179 -6.77 32.49 -14.43
C GLU A 179 -6.90 31.90 -15.85
N GLU A 180 -6.39 30.68 -16.07
CA GLU A 180 -6.49 29.96 -17.34
C GLU A 180 -7.95 29.73 -17.77
N LEU A 181 -8.81 29.38 -16.81
CA LEU A 181 -10.23 29.17 -17.07
C LEU A 181 -10.92 30.48 -17.46
N LYS A 182 -10.55 31.60 -16.85
CA LYS A 182 -11.04 32.93 -17.22
C LYS A 182 -10.57 33.34 -18.61
N GLU A 183 -9.29 33.13 -18.95
CA GLU A 183 -8.79 33.35 -20.31
C GLU A 183 -9.51 32.50 -21.35
N MET A 184 -9.80 31.23 -21.03
CA MET A 184 -10.54 30.33 -21.92
C MET A 184 -11.99 30.78 -22.09
N GLN A 185 -12.65 31.24 -21.02
CA GLN A 185 -13.98 31.84 -21.10
C GLN A 185 -14.00 33.09 -21.98
N ASP A 186 -13.02 33.98 -21.83
CA ASP A 186 -12.90 35.18 -22.66
C ASP A 186 -12.69 34.82 -24.15
N LYS A 187 -11.89 33.77 -24.44
CA LYS A 187 -11.71 33.25 -25.80
C LYS A 187 -13.01 32.67 -26.36
N ILE A 188 -13.78 31.95 -25.56
CA ILE A 188 -15.08 31.41 -25.96
C ILE A 188 -16.05 32.54 -26.30
N ILE A 189 -16.11 33.60 -25.48
CA ILE A 189 -16.98 34.76 -25.74
C ILE A 189 -16.59 35.43 -27.07
N LYS A 190 -15.29 35.66 -27.30
CA LYS A 190 -14.82 36.23 -28.58
C LYS A 190 -15.18 35.35 -29.78
N LEU A 191 -14.99 34.03 -29.68
CA LEU A 191 -15.37 33.11 -30.75
C LEU A 191 -16.89 33.08 -30.97
N GLN A 192 -17.70 33.21 -29.91
CA GLN A 192 -19.15 33.32 -30.03
C GLN A 192 -19.58 34.63 -30.71
N GLU A 193 -18.90 35.74 -30.42
CA GLU A 193 -19.10 37.02 -31.11
C GLU A 193 -18.73 36.92 -32.59
N GLU A 194 -17.57 36.33 -32.91
CA GLU A 194 -17.14 36.08 -34.29
C GLU A 194 -18.11 35.16 -35.05
N LEU A 195 -18.61 34.10 -34.40
CA LEU A 195 -19.65 33.24 -34.96
C LEU A 195 -20.93 34.02 -35.25
N SER A 196 -21.37 34.87 -34.32
CA SER A 196 -22.56 35.71 -34.50
C SER A 196 -22.39 36.70 -35.65
N GLU A 197 -21.21 37.31 -35.80
CA GLU A 197 -20.90 38.17 -36.93
C GLU A 197 -20.88 37.41 -38.25
N ASN A 198 -20.26 36.23 -38.28
CA ASN A 198 -20.22 35.39 -39.46
C ASN A 198 -21.63 34.91 -39.85
N ASP A 199 -22.48 34.55 -38.89
CA ASP A 199 -23.89 34.23 -39.14
C ASP A 199 -24.66 35.41 -39.74
N LYS A 200 -24.41 36.63 -39.26
CA LYS A 200 -25.00 37.85 -39.86
C LYS A 200 -24.51 38.04 -41.30
N LYS A 201 -23.22 37.85 -41.57
CA LYS A 201 -22.64 37.93 -42.92
C LYS A 201 -23.22 36.86 -43.84
N ILE A 202 -23.35 35.62 -43.37
CA ILE A 202 -23.99 34.52 -44.12
C ILE A 202 -25.44 34.88 -44.44
N LYS A 203 -26.21 35.40 -43.49
CA LYS A 203 -27.59 35.84 -43.75
C LYS A 203 -27.66 36.98 -44.77
N ALA A 204 -26.76 37.95 -44.70
CA ALA A 204 -26.68 39.05 -45.67
C ALA A 204 -26.32 38.54 -47.07
N LEU A 205 -25.32 37.67 -47.19
CA LEU A 205 -24.93 37.04 -48.46
C LEU A 205 -26.05 36.17 -49.02
N ASN A 206 -26.75 35.39 -48.19
CA ASN A 206 -27.91 34.61 -48.64
C ASN A 206 -29.03 35.53 -49.16
N HIS A 207 -29.25 36.68 -48.52
CA HIS A 207 -30.20 37.68 -49.01
C HIS A 207 -29.76 38.29 -50.35
N GLU A 208 -28.47 38.60 -50.51
CA GLU A 208 -27.92 39.07 -51.78
C GLU A 208 -28.02 38.00 -52.89
N ILE A 209 -27.79 36.74 -52.57
CA ILE A 209 -27.97 35.60 -53.48
C ILE A 209 -29.43 35.51 -53.90
N GLU A 210 -30.38 35.61 -52.96
CA GLU A 210 -31.82 35.54 -53.27
C GLU A 210 -32.27 36.72 -54.16
N GLU A 211 -31.74 37.93 -53.92
CA GLU A 211 -31.98 39.10 -54.77
C GLU A 211 -31.37 38.95 -56.17
N LEU A 212 -30.16 38.39 -56.26
CA LEU A 212 -29.52 38.08 -57.54
C LEU A 212 -30.24 36.96 -58.30
N GLU A 213 -30.73 35.93 -57.61
CA GLU A 213 -31.56 34.87 -58.19
C GLU A 213 -32.88 35.44 -58.70
N LYS A 214 -33.57 36.28 -57.93
CA LYS A 214 -34.79 36.99 -58.41
C LYS A 214 -34.51 37.89 -59.61
N ARG A 215 -33.37 38.57 -59.65
CA ARG A 215 -32.97 39.40 -60.80
C ARG A 215 -32.67 38.53 -62.01
N LYS A 216 -31.91 37.46 -61.81
CA LYS A 216 -31.59 36.47 -62.84
C LYS A 216 -32.84 35.80 -63.38
N ASP A 217 -33.79 35.41 -62.54
CA ASP A 217 -35.05 34.79 -62.96
C ASP A 217 -35.96 35.79 -63.69
N LYS A 218 -35.91 37.09 -63.38
CA LYS A 218 -36.60 38.12 -64.16
C LYS A 218 -35.96 38.34 -65.53
N GLU A 219 -34.64 38.43 -65.59
CA GLU A 219 -33.91 38.64 -66.84
C GLU A 219 -33.94 37.38 -67.72
N ILE A 220 -33.53 36.23 -67.18
CA ILE A 220 -33.58 34.95 -67.86
C ILE A 220 -35.02 34.53 -68.12
N GLY A 221 -35.97 34.70 -67.19
CA GLY A 221 -37.38 34.38 -67.45
C GLY A 221 -37.97 35.22 -68.58
N GLY A 222 -37.60 36.50 -68.69
CA GLY A 222 -37.99 37.35 -69.82
C GLY A 222 -37.34 36.93 -71.14
N ILE A 223 -36.03 36.67 -71.12
CA ILE A 223 -35.26 36.25 -72.30
C ILE A 223 -35.69 34.84 -72.77
N LEU A 224 -35.86 33.89 -71.86
CA LEU A 224 -36.29 32.52 -72.13
C LEU A 224 -37.68 32.52 -72.75
N ARG A 225 -38.63 33.30 -72.22
CA ARG A 225 -39.98 33.41 -72.77
C ARG A 225 -39.97 34.02 -74.17
N SER A 226 -39.13 35.02 -74.42
CA SER A 226 -38.95 35.59 -75.76
C SER A 226 -38.29 34.63 -76.76
N LEU A 227 -37.35 33.80 -76.29
CA LEU A 227 -36.69 32.78 -77.09
C LEU A 227 -37.60 31.58 -77.37
N GLU A 228 -38.45 31.20 -76.41
CA GLU A 228 -39.49 30.18 -76.59
C GLU A 228 -40.52 30.64 -77.63
N ASP A 229 -40.98 31.89 -77.57
CA ASP A 229 -41.88 32.47 -78.58
C ASP A 229 -41.21 32.54 -79.96
N ALA A 230 -39.94 32.94 -80.03
CA ALA A 230 -39.17 32.98 -81.28
C ALA A 230 -38.91 31.57 -81.85
N LEU A 231 -38.63 30.58 -80.99
CA LEU A 231 -38.44 29.18 -81.39
C LEU A 231 -39.75 28.59 -81.90
N ALA A 232 -40.89 28.86 -81.24
CA ALA A 232 -42.21 28.42 -81.68
C ALA A 232 -42.57 29.00 -83.05
N GLU A 233 -42.26 30.28 -83.30
CA GLU A 233 -42.48 30.91 -84.60
C GLU A 233 -41.54 30.36 -85.68
N ALA A 234 -40.25 30.18 -85.36
CA ALA A 234 -39.28 29.58 -86.26
C ALA A 234 -39.65 28.12 -86.61
N GLN A 235 -40.14 27.34 -85.64
CA GLN A 235 -40.64 25.99 -85.87
C GLN A 235 -41.86 25.98 -86.79
N ARG A 236 -42.79 26.93 -86.62
CA ARG A 236 -43.96 27.13 -87.51
C ARG A 236 -43.56 27.46 -88.94
N VAL A 237 -42.60 28.38 -89.11
CA VAL A 237 -42.09 28.76 -90.43
C VAL A 237 -41.36 27.58 -91.06
N ASN A 238 -40.56 26.84 -90.29
CA ASN A 238 -39.86 25.67 -90.79
C ASN A 238 -40.81 24.53 -91.20
N THR A 239 -41.87 24.25 -90.43
CA THR A 239 -42.88 23.25 -90.83
C THR A 239 -43.64 23.66 -92.09
N LYS A 240 -43.97 24.95 -92.24
CA LYS A 240 -44.57 25.50 -93.48
C LYS A 240 -43.62 25.41 -94.68
N SER A 241 -42.34 25.70 -94.48
CA SER A 241 -41.34 25.67 -95.54
C SER A 241 -40.99 24.23 -95.95
N GLN A 242 -40.89 23.31 -94.98
CA GLN A 242 -40.66 21.89 -95.23
C GLN A 242 -41.81 21.25 -96.01
N SER A 243 -43.06 21.55 -95.63
CA SER A 243 -44.25 21.07 -96.37
C SER A 243 -44.34 21.64 -97.78
N ALA A 244 -43.97 22.90 -98.00
CA ALA A 244 -43.86 23.49 -99.34
C ALA A 244 -42.73 22.87 -100.19
N PHE A 245 -41.59 22.54 -99.55
CA PHE A 245 -40.47 21.88 -100.21
C PHE A 245 -40.82 20.45 -100.65
N ASP A 246 -41.47 19.67 -99.78
CA ASP A 246 -41.90 18.30 -100.10
C ASP A 246 -42.93 18.27 -101.25
N LEU A 247 -43.81 19.28 -101.33
CA LEU A 247 -44.75 19.42 -102.45
C LEU A 247 -44.04 19.73 -103.77
N LYS A 248 -43.06 20.64 -103.76
CA LYS A 248 -42.26 20.95 -104.96
C LYS A 248 -41.40 19.76 -105.40
N LYS A 249 -40.82 19.01 -104.47
CA LYS A 249 -40.01 17.82 -104.76
C LYS A 249 -40.84 16.71 -105.42
N LYS A 250 -42.09 16.49 -104.96
CA LYS A 250 -43.04 15.57 -105.62
C LYS A 250 -43.41 16.02 -107.03
N ASN A 251 -43.63 17.32 -107.24
CA ASN A 251 -43.95 17.85 -108.57
C ASN A 251 -42.76 17.69 -109.55
N LEU A 252 -41.53 17.92 -109.10
CA LEU A 252 -40.34 17.76 -109.93
C LEU A 252 -40.14 16.30 -110.38
N ALA A 253 -40.37 15.34 -109.48
CA ALA A 253 -40.28 13.91 -109.80
C ALA A 253 -41.32 13.47 -110.86
N CYS A 254 -42.51 14.07 -110.85
CA CYS A 254 -43.56 13.80 -111.84
C CYS A 254 -43.22 14.39 -113.23
N GLU A 255 -42.61 15.57 -113.28
CA GLU A 255 -42.18 16.16 -114.55
C GLU A 255 -40.95 15.44 -115.13
N GLU A 256 -40.03 14.95 -114.29
CA GLU A 256 -38.91 14.11 -114.75
C GLU A 256 -39.35 12.77 -115.35
N SER A 257 -40.39 12.13 -114.80
CA SER A 257 -40.94 10.90 -115.38
C SER A 257 -41.59 11.16 -116.75
N LYS A 258 -42.34 12.26 -116.89
CA LYS A 258 -42.92 12.66 -118.18
C LYS A 258 -41.84 13.00 -119.22
N ARG A 259 -40.75 13.66 -118.81
CA ARG A 259 -39.62 13.98 -119.70
C ARG A 259 -38.97 12.71 -120.26
N LYS A 260 -38.72 11.70 -119.42
CA LYS A 260 -38.12 10.42 -119.86
C LYS A 260 -39.02 9.64 -120.83
N GLU A 261 -40.33 9.76 -120.69
CA GLU A 261 -41.30 9.10 -121.56
C GLU A 261 -41.34 9.76 -122.95
N LEU A 262 -41.33 11.10 -123.02
CA LEU A 262 -41.22 11.87 -124.25
C LEU A 262 -39.89 11.65 -124.99
N GLU A 263 -38.78 11.53 -124.25
CA GLU A 263 -37.44 11.29 -124.81
C GLU A 263 -37.35 9.90 -125.46
N LYS A 264 -38.09 8.91 -124.94
CA LYS A 264 -38.22 7.58 -125.55
C LYS A 264 -38.98 7.61 -126.87
N ASN A 265 -40.10 8.34 -126.92
CA ASN A 265 -40.92 8.47 -128.13
C ASN A 265 -40.14 9.18 -129.26
N MET A 266 -39.35 10.21 -128.92
CA MET A 266 -38.50 10.91 -129.90
C MET A 266 -37.45 10.01 -130.58
N ILE A 267 -36.88 9.04 -129.85
CA ILE A 267 -35.86 8.11 -130.37
C ILE A 267 -36.50 7.05 -131.29
N GLU A 268 -37.75 6.69 -131.02
CA GLU A 268 -38.51 5.77 -131.87
C GLU A 268 -38.90 6.44 -133.21
N ASP A 269 -39.34 7.70 -133.15
CA ASP A 269 -39.68 8.50 -134.33
C ASP A 269 -38.45 8.84 -135.19
N SER A 270 -37.27 9.03 -134.59
CA SER A 270 -36.05 9.27 -135.37
C SER A 270 -35.57 8.02 -136.12
N LYS A 271 -35.84 6.82 -135.59
CA LYS A 271 -35.48 5.55 -136.25
C LYS A 271 -36.38 5.23 -137.45
N THR A 272 -37.67 5.54 -137.36
CA THR A 272 -38.61 5.38 -138.49
C THR A 272 -38.33 6.37 -139.62
N LEU A 273 -37.87 7.58 -139.31
CA LEU A 273 -37.46 8.59 -140.30
C LEU A 273 -36.21 8.15 -141.09
N ALA A 274 -35.18 7.63 -140.40
CA ALA A 274 -33.94 7.15 -141.02
C ALA A 274 -34.15 5.91 -141.94
N ALA A 275 -35.16 5.09 -141.65
CA ALA A 275 -35.53 3.96 -142.51
C ALA A 275 -36.19 4.44 -143.82
N LYS A 276 -37.06 5.45 -143.75
CA LYS A 276 -37.71 6.06 -144.92
C LYS A 276 -36.73 6.81 -145.83
N GLU A 277 -35.72 7.50 -145.26
CA GLU A 277 -34.68 8.17 -146.06
C GLU A 277 -33.78 7.19 -146.84
N LYS A 278 -33.57 5.97 -146.33
CA LYS A 278 -32.82 4.92 -147.04
C LYS A 278 -33.57 4.33 -148.23
N GLU A 279 -34.91 4.28 -148.18
CA GLU A 279 -35.72 3.88 -149.34
C GLU A 279 -35.70 4.96 -150.44
N VAL A 280 -35.70 6.24 -150.07
CA VAL A 280 -35.65 7.36 -151.03
C VAL A 280 -34.31 7.41 -151.78
N LYS A 281 -33.17 7.14 -151.10
CA LYS A 281 -31.84 7.05 -151.73
C LYS A 281 -31.70 5.93 -152.76
N LYS A 282 -32.31 4.75 -152.51
CA LYS A 282 -32.28 3.64 -153.48
C LYS A 282 -33.05 3.93 -154.76
N ILE A 283 -34.11 4.73 -154.69
CA ILE A 283 -34.92 5.12 -155.85
C ILE A 283 -34.21 6.23 -156.66
N THR A 284 -33.36 7.03 -156.02
CA THR A 284 -32.55 8.08 -156.71
C THR A 284 -31.34 7.50 -157.45
N ASP A 285 -30.68 6.47 -156.91
CA ASP A 285 -29.55 5.81 -157.58
C ASP A 285 -29.98 5.00 -158.82
N GLY A 286 -31.23 4.49 -158.85
CA GLY A 286 -31.83 3.86 -160.03
C GLY A 286 -32.14 4.82 -161.19
N LEU A 287 -32.25 6.13 -160.90
CA LEU A 287 -32.55 7.18 -161.88
C LEU A 287 -31.26 7.76 -162.51
N HIS A 288 -30.14 7.76 -161.80
CA HIS A 288 -28.84 8.23 -162.31
C HIS A 288 -28.16 7.23 -163.26
N ALA A 289 -28.37 5.91 -163.07
CA ALA A 289 -27.82 4.88 -163.95
C ALA A 289 -28.51 4.81 -165.34
N LEU A 290 -29.75 5.30 -165.46
CA LEU A 290 -30.49 5.40 -166.72
C LEU A 290 -30.12 6.67 -167.53
N GLN A 291 -29.33 7.59 -166.96
CA GLN A 291 -29.07 8.89 -167.58
C GLN A 291 -27.63 9.06 -168.11
N GLU A 292 -26.68 8.18 -167.75
CA GLU A 292 -25.27 8.27 -168.20
C GLU A 292 -24.83 7.22 -169.24
N ALA A 293 -25.66 6.23 -169.60
CA ALA A 293 -25.37 5.33 -170.73
C ALA A 293 -26.14 5.67 -172.03
N SER A 294 -26.91 6.78 -172.05
CA SER A 294 -27.60 7.29 -173.25
C SER A 294 -26.86 8.44 -173.94
N ASN A 295 -25.62 8.77 -173.56
CA ASN A 295 -24.82 9.81 -174.23
C ASN A 295 -23.33 9.46 -174.26
N LYS A 296 -22.96 8.45 -175.05
CA LYS A 296 -22.01 8.56 -176.19
C LYS A 296 -21.54 7.16 -176.62
N ASP A 297 -21.95 6.81 -177.83
CA ASP A 297 -21.28 5.97 -178.84
C ASP A 297 -20.78 4.57 -178.46
#